data_AF-A0A969IQC7-F1
#
_entry.id   AF-A0A969IQC7-F1
#
_cell.length_a   1.000
_cell.length_b   1.000
_cell.length_c   1.000
_cell.angle_alpha   90.00
_cell.angle_beta   90.00
_cell.angle_gamma   90.00
#
_symmetry.space_group_name_H-M   'P 1'
#
loop_
_entity.id
_entity.type
_entity.pdbx_description
1 polymer ?
#
loop_
_entity_poly.entity_id
_entity_poly.type
_entity_poly.pdbx_seq_one_letter_code
_entity_poly.pdbx_strand_id
1 'polypeptide(L)'
;MFLLGVAMAEYLKRKSGNGDLWQMLEDEVYRPIGIHHAAINRTIERDGSKGQPLMAYGYYPTLSDIAKIATLYQNKGRHGDDQILYAPMIEKMLAGADDRGLPTGSANAYGGQRYFMSLWNSRYSASDTCKLYLPAAIGWAGTSLHSCQMA
;
A
#
# COMPACT_ATOMS: atom_id res chain seq x y z
N MET A 1 11.40 -6.28 -6.02
CA MET A 1 10.63 -5.83 -4.83
C MET A 1 11.51 -5.71 -3.57
N PHE A 2 12.41 -6.65 -3.26
CA PHE A 2 13.42 -6.49 -2.19
C PHE A 2 14.42 -5.33 -2.46
N LEU A 3 15.01 -5.29 -3.67
CA LEU A 3 15.99 -4.27 -4.05
C LEU A 3 15.48 -2.83 -3.94
N LEU A 4 14.20 -2.58 -4.25
CA LEU A 4 13.59 -1.26 -4.12
C LEU A 4 13.51 -0.85 -2.65
N GLY A 5 13.11 -1.76 -1.76
CA GLY A 5 13.08 -1.50 -0.32
C GLY A 5 14.46 -1.13 0.22
N VAL A 6 15.50 -1.87 -0.18
CA VAL A 6 16.89 -1.58 0.19
C VAL A 6 17.35 -0.23 -0.37
N ALA A 7 17.04 0.08 -1.63
CA ALA A 7 17.38 1.37 -2.23
C ALA A 7 16.69 2.55 -1.53
N MET A 8 15.42 2.40 -1.13
CA MET A 8 14.69 3.40 -0.37
C MET A 8 15.27 3.59 1.04
N ALA A 9 15.61 2.50 1.73
CA ALA A 9 16.29 2.53 3.02
C ALA A 9 17.61 3.33 2.95
N GLU A 10 18.46 3.04 1.96
CA GLU A 10 19.72 3.76 1.76
C GLU A 10 19.52 5.23 1.38
N TYR A 11 18.52 5.53 0.57
CA TYR A 11 18.16 6.90 0.23
C TYR A 11 17.73 7.70 1.47
N LEU A 12 16.87 7.13 2.32
CA LEU A 12 16.42 7.76 3.55
C LEU A 12 17.57 7.94 4.54
N LYS A 13 18.42 6.92 4.69
CA LYS A 13 19.63 7.01 5.52
C LYS A 13 20.51 8.20 5.15
N ARG A 14 20.70 8.45 3.85
CA ARG A 14 21.47 9.60 3.36
C ARG A 14 20.78 10.95 3.59
N LYS A 15 19.44 10.98 3.58
CA LYS A 15 18.66 12.21 3.65
C LYS A 15 18.33 12.65 5.09
N SER A 16 17.96 11.70 5.96
CA SER A 16 17.46 11.96 7.31
C SER A 16 18.24 11.22 8.41
N GLY A 17 19.22 10.40 8.05
CA GLY A 17 20.03 9.62 9.01
C GLY A 17 19.37 8.32 9.47
N ASN A 18 18.08 8.10 9.20
CA ASN A 18 17.38 6.84 9.48
C ASN A 18 17.27 5.98 8.22
N GLY A 19 17.79 4.74 8.28
CA GLY A 19 17.73 3.78 7.20
C GLY A 19 16.72 2.64 7.41
N ASP A 20 16.08 2.54 8.57
CA ASP A 20 15.09 1.48 8.79
C ASP A 20 13.71 1.93 8.29
N LEU A 21 13.46 1.63 7.02
CA LEU A 21 12.21 1.98 6.35
C LEU A 21 10.97 1.44 7.07
N TRP A 22 11.05 0.28 7.70
CA TRP A 22 9.90 -0.27 8.42
C TRP A 22 9.67 0.45 9.76
N GLN A 23 10.76 0.79 10.47
CA GLN A 23 10.65 1.62 11.67
C GLN A 23 10.01 2.97 11.35
N MET A 24 10.38 3.59 10.23
CA MET A 24 9.74 4.83 9.78
C MET A 24 8.24 4.65 9.51
N LEU A 25 7.82 3.57 8.84
CA LEU A 25 6.40 3.27 8.65
C LEU A 25 5.68 3.04 9.99
N GLU A 26 6.31 2.35 10.94
CA GLU A 26 5.77 2.14 12.28
C GLU A 26 5.56 3.46 13.01
N ASP A 27 6.57 4.33 12.98
CA ASP A 27 6.58 5.58 13.74
C ASP A 27 5.68 6.64 13.13
N GLU A 28 5.73 6.79 11.80
CA GLU A 28 5.13 7.92 11.09
C GLU A 28 3.75 7.60 10.50
N VAL A 29 3.40 6.33 10.31
CA VAL A 29 2.13 5.92 9.68
C VAL A 29 1.30 5.03 10.58
N TYR A 30 1.85 3.91 11.04
CA TYR A 30 1.08 2.88 11.74
C TYR A 30 0.72 3.28 13.17
N ARG A 31 1.67 3.79 13.96
CA ARG A 31 1.40 4.24 15.33
C ARG A 31 0.36 5.36 15.38
N PRO A 32 0.41 6.41 14.52
CA PRO A 32 -0.62 7.44 14.48
C PRO A 32 -2.04 6.94 14.22
N ILE A 33 -2.21 5.85 13.46
CA ILE A 33 -3.54 5.24 13.21
C ILE A 33 -3.90 4.11 14.19
N GLY A 34 -3.11 3.95 15.27
CA GLY A 34 -3.37 2.97 16.33
C GLY A 34 -2.96 1.54 16.01
N ILE A 35 -1.99 1.34 15.10
CA ILE A 35 -1.34 0.05 14.87
C ILE A 35 -0.02 0.05 15.66
N HIS A 36 -0.03 -0.60 16.82
CA HIS A 36 1.11 -0.58 17.75
C HIS A 36 2.10 -1.73 17.54
N HIS A 37 1.69 -2.78 16.84
CA HIS A 37 2.54 -3.94 16.56
C HIS A 37 2.38 -4.37 15.10
N ALA A 38 3.35 -3.98 14.26
CA ALA A 38 3.34 -4.29 12.84
C ALA A 38 4.44 -5.32 12.51
N ALA A 39 4.20 -6.60 12.80
CA ALA A 39 5.21 -7.64 12.62
C ALA A 39 5.59 -7.85 11.14
N ILE A 40 6.90 -7.80 10.83
CA ILE A 40 7.46 -7.93 9.48
C ILE A 40 8.58 -8.97 9.44
N ASN A 41 8.61 -9.78 8.38
CA ASN A 41 9.77 -10.62 8.09
C ASN A 41 10.97 -9.78 7.65
N ARG A 42 12.15 -10.15 8.14
CA ARG A 42 13.42 -9.50 7.81
C ARG A 42 14.41 -10.54 7.30
N THR A 43 15.41 -10.06 6.56
CA THR A 43 16.58 -10.88 6.23
C THR A 43 17.35 -11.27 7.48
N ILE A 44 18.16 -12.32 7.38
CA ILE A 44 19.03 -12.80 8.45
C ILE A 44 20.46 -12.40 8.07
N GLU A 45 21.04 -11.45 8.81
CA GLU A 45 22.39 -10.95 8.55
C GLU A 45 23.43 -11.77 9.32
N ARG A 46 24.58 -12.03 8.69
CA ARG A 46 25.65 -12.87 9.27
C ARG A 46 26.27 -12.30 10.53
N ASP A 47 26.30 -10.98 10.63
CA ASP A 47 26.86 -10.23 11.77
C ASP A 47 25.85 -10.04 12.91
N GLY A 48 24.64 -10.59 12.78
CA GLY A 48 23.57 -10.45 13.77
C GLY A 48 22.92 -9.06 13.77
N SER A 49 23.25 -8.19 12.81
CA SER A 49 22.60 -6.90 12.67
C SER A 49 21.12 -7.04 12.30
N LYS A 50 20.35 -5.96 12.52
CA LYS A 50 18.93 -5.93 12.17
C LYS A 50 18.79 -6.02 10.64
N GLY A 51 18.23 -7.12 10.16
CA GLY A 51 18.03 -7.34 8.74
C GLY A 51 17.04 -6.38 8.09
N GLN A 52 17.07 -6.38 6.76
CA GLN A 52 16.23 -5.55 5.92
C GLN A 52 14.79 -6.10 5.89
N PRO A 53 13.77 -5.24 6.03
CA PRO A 53 12.38 -5.67 5.93
C PRO A 53 12.05 -6.17 4.52
N LEU A 54 11.32 -7.27 4.43
CA LEU A 54 10.82 -7.78 3.16
C LEU A 54 9.61 -6.94 2.71
N MET A 55 9.88 -5.88 1.96
CA MET A 55 8.86 -4.89 1.54
C MET A 55 7.86 -5.40 0.49
N ALA A 56 8.06 -6.60 -0.03
CA ALA A 56 7.20 -7.22 -1.04
C ALA A 56 6.09 -8.10 -0.42
N TYR A 57 6.42 -8.73 0.71
CA TYR A 57 5.61 -9.72 1.41
C TYR A 57 6.25 -9.96 2.79
N GLY A 58 5.43 -10.35 3.78
CA GLY A 58 5.91 -10.68 5.11
C GLY A 58 5.43 -9.75 6.21
N TYR A 59 4.56 -8.78 5.91
CA TYR A 59 3.77 -8.10 6.92
C TYR A 59 2.65 -9.05 7.37
N TYR A 60 2.45 -9.18 8.68
CA TYR A 60 1.39 -9.98 9.30
C TYR A 60 0.35 -9.07 9.96
N PRO A 61 -0.51 -8.40 9.17
CA PRO A 61 -1.53 -7.54 9.72
C PRO A 61 -2.68 -8.34 10.35
N THR A 62 -3.28 -7.77 11.39
CA THR A 62 -4.61 -8.19 11.85
C THR A 62 -5.70 -7.62 10.93
N LEU A 63 -6.93 -8.12 11.07
CA LEU A 63 -8.08 -7.53 10.37
C LEU A 63 -8.29 -6.06 10.76
N SER A 64 -8.07 -5.72 12.04
CA SER A 64 -8.15 -4.33 12.50
C SER A 64 -7.10 -3.43 11.84
N ASP A 65 -5.89 -3.94 11.60
CA ASP A 65 -4.82 -3.17 10.96
C ASP A 65 -5.17 -2.89 9.51
N ILE A 66 -5.67 -3.90 8.79
CA ILE A 66 -6.14 -3.75 7.40
C ILE A 66 -7.27 -2.72 7.33
N ALA A 67 -8.23 -2.77 8.26
CA ALA A 67 -9.33 -1.80 8.30
C ALA A 67 -8.83 -0.37 8.53
N LYS A 68 -7.92 -0.17 9.50
CA LYS A 68 -7.31 1.15 9.78
C LYS A 68 -6.54 1.69 8.58
N ILE A 69 -5.76 0.85 7.91
CA ILE A 69 -5.02 1.23 6.69
C ILE A 69 -6.02 1.58 5.58
N ALA A 70 -7.05 0.76 5.34
CA ALA A 70 -8.07 1.03 4.33
C ALA A 70 -8.79 2.37 4.60
N THR A 71 -9.17 2.64 5.85
CA THR A 71 -9.77 3.90 6.27
C THR A 71 -8.83 5.08 6.04
N LEU A 72 -7.52 4.93 6.31
CA LEU A 72 -6.53 5.97 6.03
C LEU A 72 -6.48 6.31 4.53
N TYR A 73 -6.51 5.30 3.64
CA TYR A 73 -6.59 5.52 2.20
C TYR A 73 -7.91 6.19 1.78
N GLN A 74 -9.05 5.73 2.31
CA GLN A 74 -10.37 6.32 2.01
C GLN A 74 -10.46 7.79 2.44
N ASN A 75 -9.84 8.13 3.57
CA ASN A 75 -9.73 9.49 4.08
C ASN A 75 -8.57 10.28 3.44
N LYS A 76 -8.08 9.85 2.28
CA LYS A 76 -7.02 10.54 1.51
C LYS A 76 -5.76 10.81 2.33
N GLY A 77 -5.41 9.88 3.21
CA GLY A 77 -4.25 9.97 4.09
C GLY A 77 -4.48 10.70 5.41
N ARG A 78 -5.72 11.04 5.76
CA ARG A 78 -6.05 11.70 7.03
C ARG A 78 -6.50 10.73 8.12
N HIS A 79 -6.09 11.03 9.35
CA HIS A 79 -6.59 10.40 10.57
C HIS A 79 -6.88 11.48 11.61
N GLY A 80 -8.16 11.72 11.91
CA GLY A 80 -8.56 12.93 12.64
C GLY A 80 -8.14 14.18 11.88
N ASP A 81 -7.49 15.11 12.58
CA ASP A 81 -7.01 16.37 12.01
C ASP A 81 -5.65 16.24 11.30
N ASP A 82 -4.94 15.12 11.53
CA ASP A 82 -3.59 14.90 11.03
C ASP A 82 -3.58 14.40 9.58
N GLN A 83 -2.71 15.01 8.75
CA GLN A 83 -2.42 14.54 7.40
C GLN A 83 -1.17 13.65 7.43
N ILE A 84 -1.37 12.34 7.44
CA ILE A 84 -0.30 11.34 7.54
C ILE A 84 0.32 11.04 6.17
N LEU A 85 -0.52 10.81 5.15
CA LEU A 85 -0.05 10.52 3.78
C LEU A 85 -0.29 11.72 2.87
N TYR A 86 0.56 11.93 1.86
CA TYR A 86 0.39 13.05 0.93
C TYR A 86 -0.86 12.86 0.04
N ALA A 87 -1.92 13.63 0.30
CA ALA A 87 -3.24 13.46 -0.32
C ALA A 87 -3.24 13.40 -1.86
N PRO A 88 -2.52 14.27 -2.59
CA PRO A 88 -2.49 14.20 -4.06
C PRO A 88 -1.94 12.87 -4.61
N MET A 89 -1.04 12.21 -3.87
CA MET A 89 -0.56 10.88 -4.25
C MET A 89 -1.63 9.83 -4.06
N ILE A 90 -2.37 9.89 -2.95
CA ILE A 90 -3.46 8.97 -2.65
C ILE A 90 -4.57 9.13 -3.70
N GLU A 91 -5.02 10.34 -4.00
CA GLU A 91 -6.04 10.60 -5.02
C GLU A 91 -5.63 10.08 -6.40
N LYS A 92 -4.34 10.19 -6.76
CA LYS A 92 -3.82 9.63 -8.00
C LYS A 92 -3.91 8.09 -8.03
N MET A 93 -3.65 7.44 -6.89
CA MET A 93 -3.65 5.98 -6.72
C MET A 93 -5.05 5.36 -6.65
N LEU A 94 -6.03 6.12 -6.16
CA LEU A 94 -7.40 5.65 -5.95
C LEU A 94 -8.18 5.48 -7.27
N ALA A 95 -9.41 4.95 -7.12
CA ALA A 95 -10.28 4.57 -8.24
C ALA A 95 -10.45 5.69 -9.27
N GLY A 96 -10.48 5.31 -10.54
CA GLY A 96 -10.66 6.24 -11.66
C GLY A 96 -11.20 5.55 -12.91
N ALA A 97 -11.74 6.32 -13.85
CA ALA A 97 -12.31 5.79 -15.09
C ALA A 97 -11.25 5.44 -16.13
N ASP A 98 -10.11 6.13 -16.10
CA ASP A 98 -9.06 5.99 -17.11
C ASP A 98 -8.23 4.73 -16.93
N ASP A 99 -7.77 4.19 -18.05
CA ASP A 99 -6.74 3.15 -18.07
C ASP A 99 -5.42 3.73 -17.50
N ARG A 100 -4.97 3.17 -16.36
CA ARG A 100 -3.73 3.56 -15.68
C ARG A 100 -2.80 2.38 -15.49
N GLY A 101 -1.49 2.64 -15.45
CA GLY A 101 -0.47 1.61 -15.21
C GLY A 101 -0.33 0.60 -16.35
N LEU A 102 0.23 -0.57 -16.04
CA LEU A 102 0.60 -1.60 -17.02
C LEU A 102 -0.42 -2.75 -17.03
N PRO A 103 -0.73 -3.34 -18.20
CA PRO A 103 -1.59 -4.53 -18.25
C PRO A 103 -0.93 -5.71 -17.54
N THR A 104 -1.70 -6.48 -16.79
CA THR A 104 -1.18 -7.63 -16.03
C THR A 104 -1.33 -8.96 -16.78
N GLY A 105 -2.09 -8.97 -17.88
CA GLY A 105 -2.48 -10.17 -18.61
C GLY A 105 -3.68 -10.91 -17.99
N SER A 106 -4.13 -10.52 -16.79
CA SER A 106 -5.36 -11.02 -16.19
C SER A 106 -6.57 -10.17 -16.58
N ALA A 107 -7.77 -10.73 -16.51
CA ALA A 107 -9.01 -10.04 -16.82
C ALA A 107 -10.19 -10.59 -16.01
N ASN A 108 -11.26 -9.82 -15.91
CA ASN A 108 -12.57 -10.26 -15.43
C ASN A 108 -13.64 -10.02 -16.52
N ALA A 109 -14.91 -10.27 -16.19
CA ALA A 109 -16.04 -10.05 -17.11
C ALA A 109 -16.17 -8.60 -17.62
N TYR A 110 -15.55 -7.63 -16.94
CA TYR A 110 -15.64 -6.21 -17.24
C TYR A 110 -14.39 -5.66 -17.96
N GLY A 111 -13.32 -6.45 -18.09
CA GLY A 111 -12.12 -6.09 -18.86
C GLY A 111 -10.79 -6.51 -18.22
N GLY A 112 -9.70 -6.05 -18.84
CA GLY A 112 -8.33 -6.35 -18.41
C GLY A 112 -7.95 -5.65 -17.09
N GLN A 113 -7.28 -6.39 -16.21
CA GLN A 113 -6.69 -5.88 -14.99
C GLN A 113 -5.36 -5.16 -15.29
N ARG A 114 -5.07 -4.12 -14.52
CA ARG A 114 -3.86 -3.30 -14.64
C ARG A 114 -3.13 -3.23 -13.31
N TYR A 115 -1.82 -2.95 -13.32
CA TYR A 115 -1.03 -2.70 -12.13
C TYR A 115 -0.52 -1.26 -12.16
N PHE A 116 -0.90 -0.48 -11.14
CA PHE A 116 -0.60 0.94 -11.06
C PHE A 116 -0.25 1.33 -9.63
N MET A 117 0.92 1.96 -9.45
CA MET A 117 1.38 2.47 -8.15
C MET A 117 1.22 1.47 -7.00
N SER A 118 1.73 0.25 -7.21
CA SER A 118 1.68 -0.85 -6.24
C SER A 118 0.29 -1.47 -5.99
N LEU A 119 -0.73 -1.11 -6.76
CA LEU A 119 -2.10 -1.61 -6.63
C LEU A 119 -2.56 -2.34 -7.90
N TRP A 120 -3.21 -3.49 -7.70
CA TRP A 120 -3.96 -4.18 -8.74
C TRP A 120 -5.27 -3.44 -8.99
N ASN A 121 -5.53 -3.06 -10.23
CA ASN A 121 -6.67 -2.28 -10.63
C ASN A 121 -7.58 -3.16 -11.49
N SER A 122 -8.68 -3.62 -10.91
CA SER A 122 -9.67 -4.47 -11.59
C SER A 122 -10.80 -3.62 -12.16
N ARG A 123 -11.25 -3.91 -13.38
CA ARG A 123 -12.35 -3.16 -13.99
C ARG A 123 -13.68 -3.52 -13.31
N TYR A 124 -14.50 -2.52 -13.06
CA TYR A 124 -15.78 -2.64 -12.40
C TYR A 124 -16.83 -1.76 -13.08
N SER A 125 -18.04 -2.30 -13.29
CA SER A 125 -19.19 -1.54 -13.77
C SER A 125 -20.11 -1.27 -12.59
N ALA A 126 -20.10 -0.03 -12.10
CA ALA A 126 -21.03 0.39 -11.05
C ALA A 126 -22.44 0.66 -11.62
N SER A 127 -22.50 1.08 -12.89
CA SER A 127 -23.72 1.20 -13.69
C SER A 127 -23.38 1.11 -15.19
N ASP A 128 -24.37 1.31 -16.06
CA ASP A 128 -24.15 1.38 -17.51
C ASP A 128 -23.25 2.55 -17.92
N THR A 129 -23.31 3.66 -17.19
CA THR A 129 -22.56 4.89 -17.46
C THR A 129 -21.33 5.07 -16.57
N CYS A 130 -21.24 4.34 -15.45
CA CYS A 130 -20.15 4.45 -14.49
C CYS A 130 -19.29 3.18 -14.50
N LYS A 131 -18.14 3.27 -15.19
CA LYS A 131 -17.13 2.23 -15.25
C LYS A 131 -15.84 2.77 -14.67
N LEU A 132 -15.26 2.03 -13.73
CA LEU A 132 -14.07 2.45 -13.00
C LEU A 132 -13.13 1.29 -12.73
N TYR A 133 -11.89 1.63 -12.41
CA TYR A 133 -10.90 0.73 -11.87
C TYR A 133 -10.97 0.74 -10.35
N LEU A 134 -11.20 -0.44 -9.75
CA LEU A 134 -11.12 -0.63 -8.31
C LEU A 134 -9.70 -1.03 -7.92
N PRO A 135 -8.96 -0.21 -7.16
CA PRO A 135 -7.63 -0.54 -6.70
C PRO A 135 -7.68 -1.53 -5.54
N ALA A 136 -6.73 -2.46 -5.54
CA ALA A 136 -6.55 -3.42 -4.48
C ALA A 136 -5.09 -3.82 -4.24
N ALA A 137 -4.72 -3.97 -2.97
CA ALA A 137 -3.54 -4.75 -2.59
C ALA A 137 -4.00 -6.17 -2.27
N ILE A 138 -3.50 -7.15 -3.03
CA ILE A 138 -3.91 -8.56 -2.92
C ILE A 138 -2.71 -9.38 -2.48
N GLY A 139 -2.81 -9.99 -1.31
CA GLY A 139 -1.85 -10.95 -0.77
C GLY A 139 -2.17 -12.37 -1.21
N TRP A 140 -1.14 -13.22 -1.30
CA TRP A 140 -1.24 -14.60 -1.81
C TRP A 140 -2.13 -15.52 -0.96
N ALA A 141 -2.47 -15.12 0.28
CA ALA A 141 -3.36 -15.85 1.20
C ALA A 141 -4.81 -15.30 1.25
N GLY A 142 -5.22 -14.48 0.27
CA GLY A 142 -6.59 -13.94 0.19
C GLY A 142 -6.80 -12.60 0.90
N THR A 143 -5.75 -12.02 1.50
CA THR A 143 -5.80 -10.67 2.08
C THR A 143 -6.04 -9.65 0.97
N SER A 144 -7.19 -8.98 0.99
CA SER A 144 -7.55 -8.00 -0.03
C SER A 144 -7.94 -6.68 0.63
N LEU A 145 -7.25 -5.60 0.26
CA LEU A 145 -7.62 -4.24 0.66
C LEU A 145 -8.19 -3.52 -0.55
N HIS A 146 -9.47 -3.17 -0.52
CA HIS A 146 -10.14 -2.39 -1.56
C HIS A 146 -10.41 -0.98 -1.06
N SER A 147 -10.22 0.02 -1.91
CA SER A 147 -10.67 1.38 -1.64
C SER A 147 -11.59 1.84 -2.75
N CYS A 148 -12.83 2.18 -2.40
CA CYS A 148 -13.81 2.75 -3.30
C CYS A 148 -14.18 4.12 -2.75
N GLN A 149 -14.00 5.17 -3.56
CA GLN A 149 -14.44 6.51 -3.20
C GLN A 149 -15.86 6.68 -3.71
N MET A 150 -16.83 6.81 -2.80
CA MET A 150 -18.18 7.22 -3.16
C MET A 150 -18.14 8.73 -3.43
N ALA A 151 -18.69 9.13 -4.58
CA ALA A 151 -18.80 10.53 -4.99
C ALA A 151 -19.71 11.33 -4.06
#